data_AF-A0A6V8LDV2-F1
#
_entry.id   AF-A0A6V8LDV2-F1
#
_cell.length_a   1.000
_cell.length_b   1.000
_cell.length_c   1.000
_cell.angle_alpha   90.00
_cell.angle_beta   90.00
_cell.angle_gamma   90.00
#
_symmetry.space_group_name_H-M   'P 1'
#
loop_
_entity.id
_entity.type
_entity.pdbx_description
1 polymer ?
#
loop_
_entity_poly.entity_id
_entity_poly.type
_entity_poly.pdbx_seq_one_letter_code
_entity_poly.pdbx_strand_id
1 'polypeptide(L)'
;MLRYGVIAVTLCAALIAPPHDPAGTTPAATRVVGELSTADEIVVLVPGVGTSPRNLDRTTGAMARSLYAAAGSTRVAVVAWLGYEPPEGLGIAAAQDGRARQGAAALDRYVDALVAFRPRAAVTLIGHSYGAVVIGFAAADLPPQVTDLVALGAPGMGADDVAGLHTRARVWAAQAPDDWIRWVPGIRIIHLGHGVHPTDPSFGARILPTGGVVGHDGYLSPGSATLTAVASLVGNDTR
;
A
#
# COMPACT_ATOMS: atom_id res chain seq x y z
N MET A 1 -20.41 33.59 -16.51
CA MET A 1 -19.33 32.59 -16.59
C MET A 1 -18.57 32.59 -15.28
N LEU A 2 -18.70 31.56 -14.44
CA LEU A 2 -17.78 31.15 -13.36
C LEU A 2 -18.50 30.07 -12.52
N ARG A 3 -18.32 28.80 -12.89
CA ARG A 3 -18.78 27.62 -12.13
C ARG A 3 -17.77 26.48 -12.30
N TYR A 4 -16.56 26.63 -11.76
CA TYR A 4 -15.56 25.55 -11.73
C TYR A 4 -14.72 25.48 -10.43
N GLY A 5 -15.07 26.22 -9.37
CA GLY A 5 -14.22 26.34 -8.17
C GLY A 5 -14.57 25.47 -6.95
N VAL A 6 -15.82 24.99 -6.81
CA VAL A 6 -16.28 24.44 -5.52
C VAL A 6 -16.28 22.90 -5.48
N ILE A 7 -16.53 22.23 -6.61
CA ILE A 7 -16.64 20.75 -6.65
C ILE A 7 -15.27 20.07 -6.53
N ALA A 8 -14.23 20.62 -7.15
CA ALA A 8 -12.88 20.04 -7.14
C ALA A 8 -12.22 20.11 -5.76
N VAL A 9 -12.44 21.19 -4.99
CA VAL A 9 -11.88 21.36 -3.65
C VAL A 9 -12.52 20.40 -2.64
N THR A 10 -13.83 20.16 -2.74
CA THR A 10 -14.54 19.22 -1.86
C THR A 10 -14.16 17.76 -2.13
N LEU A 11 -13.97 17.35 -3.39
CA LEU A 11 -13.50 16.00 -3.71
C LEU A 11 -12.07 15.76 -3.23
N CYS A 12 -11.18 16.74 -3.38
CA CYS A 12 -9.80 16.64 -2.92
C CYS A 12 -9.74 16.44 -1.39
N ALA A 13 -10.56 17.18 -0.62
CA ALA A 13 -10.67 16.98 0.82
C ALA A 13 -11.23 15.59 1.21
N ALA A 14 -12.16 15.03 0.42
CA ALA A 14 -12.72 13.68 0.62
C ALA A 14 -11.80 12.54 0.19
N LEU A 15 -10.71 12.82 -0.53
CA LEU A 15 -9.65 11.85 -0.86
C LEU A 15 -8.46 11.95 0.09
N ILE A 16 -8.32 13.09 0.75
CA ILE A 16 -7.39 13.30 1.86
C ILE A 16 -8.01 12.72 3.15
N ALA A 17 -9.34 12.78 3.31
CA ALA A 17 -10.03 12.10 4.39
C ALA A 17 -10.40 10.67 3.94
N PRO A 18 -9.94 9.60 4.61
CA PRO A 18 -10.42 8.25 4.32
C PRO A 18 -11.95 8.18 4.56
N PRO A 19 -12.67 7.29 3.85
CA PRO A 19 -14.12 7.20 3.97
C PRO A 19 -14.51 6.97 5.45
N HIS A 20 -15.35 7.85 5.98
CA HIS A 20 -15.88 7.69 7.33
C HIS A 20 -16.72 6.42 7.42
N ASP A 21 -16.41 5.59 8.39
CA ASP A 21 -17.30 4.55 8.89
C ASP A 21 -18.56 5.25 9.45
N PRO A 22 -19.78 4.93 9.00
CA PRO A 22 -21.01 5.50 9.57
C PRO A 22 -21.17 5.23 11.08
N ALA A 23 -20.40 4.28 11.65
CA ALA A 23 -20.32 4.04 13.09
C ALA A 23 -19.36 4.99 13.85
N GLY A 24 -18.52 5.76 13.16
CA GLY A 24 -17.59 6.72 13.77
C GLY A 24 -16.41 6.13 14.54
N THR A 25 -16.13 4.83 14.43
CA THR A 25 -15.23 4.11 15.35
C THR A 25 -13.82 3.82 14.84
N THR A 26 -13.52 3.97 13.54
CA THR A 26 -12.17 3.68 13.01
C THR A 26 -11.35 4.98 12.89
N PRO A 27 -10.27 5.18 13.68
CA PRO A 27 -9.40 6.34 13.57
C PRO A 27 -8.65 6.29 12.23
N ALA A 28 -9.04 7.16 11.31
CA ALA A 28 -8.57 7.12 9.95
C ALA A 28 -7.78 8.40 9.62
N ALA A 29 -6.64 8.26 8.94
CA ALA A 29 -5.73 9.37 8.66
C ALA A 29 -5.00 9.18 7.33
N THR A 30 -4.70 10.29 6.65
CA THR A 30 -3.94 10.29 5.40
C THR A 30 -2.90 11.40 5.41
N ARG A 31 -1.75 11.14 4.79
CA ARG A 31 -0.77 12.17 4.41
C ARG A 31 -0.48 12.06 2.93
N VAL A 32 -0.53 13.18 2.24
CA VAL A 32 -0.27 13.26 0.80
C VAL A 32 1.01 14.04 0.58
N VAL A 33 1.89 13.51 -0.28
CA VAL A 33 3.10 14.18 -0.75
C VAL A 33 2.98 14.30 -2.28
N GLY A 34 3.06 15.53 -2.81
CA GLY A 34 2.74 15.83 -4.21
C GLY A 34 1.32 16.35 -4.40
N GLU A 35 0.88 16.48 -5.66
CA GLU A 35 -0.40 17.09 -6.04
C GLU A 35 -1.32 16.09 -6.76
N LEU A 36 -2.29 15.53 -6.02
CA LEU A 36 -3.24 14.53 -6.53
C LEU A 36 -4.09 15.03 -7.70
N SER A 37 -4.38 16.34 -7.80
CA SER A 37 -5.20 16.87 -8.91
C SER A 37 -4.47 16.89 -10.25
N THR A 38 -3.13 16.80 -10.22
CA THR A 38 -2.32 16.80 -11.43
C THR A 38 -1.58 15.49 -11.66
N ALA A 39 -1.22 14.71 -10.64
CA ALA A 39 -0.45 13.46 -10.78
C ALA A 39 -0.98 12.46 -11.83
N ASP A 40 -0.12 11.91 -12.68
CA ASP A 40 -0.45 10.80 -13.59
C ASP A 40 -0.19 9.43 -12.94
N GLU A 41 0.64 9.41 -11.89
CA GLU A 41 0.96 8.21 -11.13
C GLU A 41 0.68 8.48 -9.64
N ILE A 42 -0.21 7.68 -9.07
CA ILE A 42 -0.62 7.81 -7.66
C ILE A 42 -0.22 6.55 -6.92
N VAL A 43 0.58 6.72 -5.87
CA VAL A 43 1.02 5.63 -5.01
C VAL A 43 0.22 5.67 -3.72
N VAL A 44 -0.35 4.54 -3.31
CA VAL A 44 -1.00 4.40 -2.00
C VAL A 44 -0.19 3.43 -1.13
N LEU A 45 0.40 3.95 -0.06
CA LEU A 45 1.14 3.21 0.96
C LEU A 45 0.20 2.79 2.09
N VAL A 46 0.01 1.47 2.23
CA VAL A 46 -0.80 0.82 3.25
C VAL A 46 0.12 0.30 4.37
N PRO A 47 0.00 0.82 5.60
CA PRO A 47 0.87 0.44 6.70
C PRO A 47 0.49 -0.90 7.32
N GLY A 48 1.41 -1.43 8.12
CA GLY A 48 1.19 -2.60 8.95
C GLY A 48 0.99 -2.33 10.44
N VAL A 49 1.25 -3.36 11.23
CA VAL A 49 1.09 -3.45 12.69
C VAL A 49 1.66 -2.22 13.41
N GLY A 50 0.97 -1.75 14.45
CA GLY A 50 1.42 -0.66 15.32
C GLY A 50 1.31 0.75 14.72
N THR A 51 0.82 0.87 13.48
CA THR A 51 0.56 2.18 12.88
C THR A 51 -0.76 2.76 13.38
N SER A 52 -0.76 4.05 13.71
CA SER A 52 -1.91 4.80 14.23
C SER A 52 -1.87 6.23 13.70
N PRO A 53 -2.97 7.00 13.77
CA PRO A 53 -2.96 8.41 13.36
C PRO A 53 -1.88 9.25 14.05
N ARG A 54 -1.50 8.90 15.28
CA ARG A 54 -0.47 9.60 16.06
C ARG A 54 0.94 9.41 15.52
N ASN A 55 1.22 8.30 14.83
CA ASN A 55 2.55 7.97 14.32
C ASN A 55 2.64 7.90 12.80
N LEU A 56 1.52 7.97 12.08
CA LEU A 56 1.46 7.82 10.63
C LEU A 56 2.48 8.69 9.90
N ASP A 57 2.62 9.96 10.29
CA ASP A 57 3.52 10.89 9.61
C ASP A 57 5.01 10.53 9.79
N ARG A 58 5.40 10.01 10.96
CA ARG A 58 6.79 9.61 11.25
C ARG A 58 7.14 8.23 10.70
N THR A 59 6.15 7.37 10.44
CA THR A 59 6.34 6.03 9.86
C THR A 59 6.06 6.07 8.36
N THR A 60 4.83 5.76 7.94
CA THR A 60 4.41 5.66 6.53
C THR A 60 4.55 6.98 5.79
N GLY A 61 4.34 8.11 6.47
CA GLY A 61 4.56 9.44 5.91
C GLY A 61 6.03 9.71 5.58
N ALA A 62 6.98 9.17 6.36
CA ALA A 62 8.40 9.25 6.03
C ALA A 62 8.73 8.42 4.78
N MET A 63 8.18 7.21 4.67
CA MET A 63 8.31 6.39 3.45
C MET A 63 7.72 7.10 2.23
N ALA A 64 6.56 7.75 2.39
CA ALA A 64 5.91 8.51 1.32
C ALA A 64 6.78 9.67 0.82
N ARG A 65 7.39 10.43 1.75
CA ARG A 65 8.33 11.51 1.41
C ARG A 65 9.57 11.00 0.69
N SER A 66 10.15 9.90 1.16
CA SER A 66 11.32 9.30 0.52
C SER A 66 11.01 8.80 -0.90
N LEU A 67 9.87 8.14 -1.09
CA LEU A 67 9.44 7.68 -2.42
C LEU A 67 9.15 8.85 -3.36
N TYR A 68 8.42 9.86 -2.92
CA TYR A 68 8.15 11.05 -3.72
C TYR A 68 9.45 11.75 -4.13
N ALA A 69 10.40 11.91 -3.20
CA ALA A 69 11.70 12.51 -3.49
C ALA A 69 12.52 11.68 -4.49
N ALA A 70 12.50 10.35 -4.37
CA ALA A 70 13.22 9.45 -5.27
C ALA A 70 12.59 9.38 -6.67
N ALA A 71 11.27 9.51 -6.79
CA ALA A 71 10.58 9.57 -8.07
C ALA A 71 10.91 10.84 -8.85
N GLY A 72 11.18 11.96 -8.15
CA GLY A 72 11.72 13.18 -8.75
C GLY A 72 10.80 13.90 -9.76
N SER A 73 9.52 13.52 -9.83
CA SER A 73 8.55 14.05 -10.79
C SER A 73 7.35 14.69 -10.10
N THR A 74 6.93 15.86 -10.58
CA THR A 74 5.69 16.53 -10.14
C THR A 74 4.43 15.82 -10.65
N ARG A 75 4.56 14.83 -11.54
CA ARG A 75 3.48 13.97 -12.01
C ARG A 75 3.20 12.80 -11.06
N VAL A 76 3.95 12.65 -9.98
CA VAL A 76 3.73 11.61 -8.97
C VAL A 76 3.04 12.22 -7.75
N ALA A 77 2.12 11.49 -7.14
CA ALA A 77 1.64 11.77 -5.80
C ALA A 77 1.70 10.51 -4.94
N VAL A 78 2.16 10.63 -3.70
CA VAL A 78 2.26 9.50 -2.77
C VAL A 78 1.37 9.75 -1.56
N VAL A 79 0.49 8.79 -1.29
CA VAL A 79 -0.50 8.81 -0.23
C VAL A 79 -0.09 7.79 0.83
N ALA A 80 0.29 8.24 2.02
CA ALA A 80 0.32 7.40 3.21
C ALA A 80 -1.11 7.28 3.74
N TRP A 81 -1.74 6.12 3.57
CA TRP A 81 -3.16 5.90 3.83
C TRP A 81 -3.37 4.95 5.02
N LEU A 82 -4.09 5.42 6.04
CA LEU A 82 -4.54 4.63 7.17
C LEU A 82 -6.07 4.72 7.26
N GLY A 83 -6.76 3.86 6.51
CA GLY A 83 -8.22 3.77 6.52
C GLY A 83 -8.78 2.54 7.26
N TYR A 84 -7.94 1.84 8.00
CA TYR A 84 -8.29 0.64 8.78
C TYR A 84 -7.59 0.68 10.14
N GLU A 85 -8.00 -0.19 11.05
CA GLU A 85 -7.34 -0.37 12.35
C GLU A 85 -6.34 -1.53 12.27
N PRO A 86 -5.01 -1.26 12.15
CA PRO A 86 -4.01 -2.30 12.12
C PRO A 86 -3.95 -3.03 13.47
N PRO A 87 -3.46 -4.28 13.52
CA PRO A 87 -3.14 -4.91 14.79
C PRO A 87 -2.19 -4.04 15.62
N GLU A 88 -2.39 -3.95 16.94
CA GLU A 88 -1.53 -3.15 17.82
C GLU A 88 -0.12 -3.77 17.98
N GLY A 89 -0.01 -5.09 17.84
CA GLY A 89 1.23 -5.84 17.97
C GLY A 89 1.16 -7.20 17.27
N LEU A 90 2.28 -7.94 17.32
CA LEU A 90 2.47 -9.23 16.62
C LEU A 90 1.74 -10.42 17.24
N GLY A 91 0.67 -10.19 18.00
CA GLY A 91 -0.12 -11.22 18.65
C GLY A 91 -1.10 -11.93 17.70
N ILE A 92 -2.06 -12.66 18.27
CA ILE A 92 -3.08 -13.43 17.53
C ILE A 92 -3.82 -12.56 16.51
N ALA A 93 -4.13 -11.31 16.85
CA ALA A 93 -4.81 -10.38 15.94
C ALA A 93 -4.00 -10.10 14.66
N ALA A 94 -2.67 -10.11 14.72
CA ALA A 94 -1.80 -9.98 13.56
C ALA A 94 -1.64 -11.28 12.79
N ALA A 95 -1.92 -12.44 13.39
CA ALA A 95 -1.98 -13.72 12.70
C ALA A 95 -3.33 -13.95 12.02
N GLN A 96 -4.40 -13.29 12.48
CA GLN A 96 -5.72 -13.39 11.89
C GLN A 96 -5.88 -12.46 10.67
N ASP A 97 -6.75 -12.88 9.74
CA ASP A 97 -7.05 -12.11 8.53
C ASP A 97 -8.16 -11.05 8.70
N GLY A 98 -8.85 -11.02 9.85
CA GLY A 98 -10.04 -10.16 10.06
C GLY A 98 -9.77 -8.65 9.90
N ARG A 99 -8.66 -8.13 10.45
CA ARG A 99 -8.28 -6.72 10.29
C ARG A 99 -7.87 -6.41 8.85
N ALA A 100 -7.17 -7.35 8.20
CA ALA A 100 -6.78 -7.21 6.80
C ALA A 100 -8.00 -7.16 5.86
N ARG A 101 -9.01 -8.01 6.08
CA ARG A 101 -10.26 -7.99 5.30
C ARG A 101 -11.06 -6.70 5.48
N GLN A 102 -11.15 -6.20 6.71
CA GLN A 102 -11.78 -4.89 6.96
C GLN A 102 -11.03 -3.77 6.25
N GLY A 103 -9.69 -3.81 6.31
CA GLY A 103 -8.84 -2.86 5.60
C GLY A 103 -8.97 -2.95 4.08
N ALA A 104 -9.12 -4.16 3.53
CA ALA A 104 -9.29 -4.37 2.09
C ALA A 104 -10.57 -3.71 1.59
N ALA A 105 -11.71 -3.97 2.24
CA ALA A 105 -12.97 -3.34 1.87
C ALA A 105 -12.93 -1.80 1.98
N ALA A 106 -12.20 -1.26 2.95
CA ALA A 106 -11.99 0.19 3.07
C ALA A 106 -11.07 0.74 1.98
N LEU A 107 -10.04 -0.02 1.61
CA LEU A 107 -9.11 0.32 0.54
C LEU A 107 -9.79 0.30 -0.83
N ASP A 108 -10.65 -0.69 -1.11
CA ASP A 108 -11.40 -0.77 -2.36
C ASP A 108 -12.23 0.50 -2.59
N ARG A 109 -13.00 0.91 -1.58
CA ARG A 109 -13.77 2.17 -1.62
C ARG A 109 -12.89 3.40 -1.81
N TYR A 110 -11.71 3.41 -1.18
CA TYR A 110 -10.76 4.50 -1.32
C TYR A 110 -10.20 4.60 -2.74
N VAL A 111 -9.79 3.46 -3.31
CA VAL A 111 -9.25 3.39 -4.67
C VAL A 111 -10.32 3.71 -5.71
N ASP A 112 -11.57 3.25 -5.53
CA ASP A 112 -12.68 3.61 -6.40
C ASP A 112 -12.92 5.13 -6.42
N ALA A 113 -12.92 5.77 -5.25
CA ALA A 113 -13.04 7.22 -5.15
C ALA A 113 -11.86 7.94 -5.81
N LEU A 114 -10.64 7.42 -5.62
CA LEU A 114 -9.42 7.97 -6.20
C LEU A 114 -9.43 7.89 -7.73
N VAL A 115 -9.85 6.76 -8.27
CA VAL A 115 -9.99 6.54 -9.73
C VAL A 115 -11.14 7.37 -10.30
N ALA A 116 -12.26 7.53 -9.58
CA ALA A 116 -13.32 8.44 -10.00
C ALA A 116 -12.82 9.90 -10.09
N PHE A 117 -11.90 10.30 -9.22
CA PHE A 117 -11.29 11.62 -9.21
C PHE A 117 -10.21 11.79 -10.29
N ARG A 118 -9.32 10.81 -10.47
CA ARG A 118 -8.26 10.78 -11.49
C ARG A 118 -8.39 9.54 -12.37
N PRO A 119 -9.36 9.51 -13.30
CA PRO A 119 -9.67 8.29 -14.08
C PRO A 119 -8.57 7.86 -15.05
N ARG A 120 -7.64 8.77 -15.36
CA ARG A 120 -6.48 8.50 -16.23
C ARG A 120 -5.18 8.24 -15.48
N ALA A 121 -5.15 8.45 -14.16
CA ALA A 121 -3.94 8.18 -13.39
C ALA A 121 -3.79 6.67 -13.20
N ALA A 122 -2.58 6.18 -13.37
CA ALA A 122 -2.23 4.85 -12.91
C ALA A 122 -2.04 4.86 -11.38
N VAL A 123 -2.37 3.74 -10.76
CA VAL A 123 -2.31 3.55 -9.31
C VAL A 123 -1.36 2.39 -9.01
N THR A 124 -0.45 2.64 -8.06
CA THR A 124 0.40 1.60 -7.47
C THR A 124 0.04 1.46 -5.99
N LEU A 125 -0.31 0.25 -5.56
CA LEU A 125 -0.55 -0.03 -4.14
C LEU A 125 0.69 -0.66 -3.54
N ILE A 126 1.16 -0.11 -2.42
CA ILE A 126 2.32 -0.62 -1.69
C ILE A 126 1.87 -0.99 -0.28
N GLY A 127 1.92 -2.29 0.03
CA GLY A 127 1.65 -2.81 1.36
C GLY A 127 2.95 -3.05 2.09
N HIS A 128 3.15 -2.36 3.21
CA HIS A 128 4.27 -2.62 4.12
C HIS A 128 3.81 -3.53 5.25
N SER A 129 4.57 -4.60 5.51
CA SER A 129 4.27 -5.55 6.59
C SER A 129 2.85 -6.11 6.45
N TYR A 130 2.02 -6.05 7.49
CA TYR A 130 0.61 -6.45 7.46
C TYR A 130 -0.23 -5.72 6.39
N GLY A 131 0.18 -4.52 5.95
CA GLY A 131 -0.46 -3.83 4.83
C GLY A 131 -0.39 -4.60 3.51
N ALA A 132 0.58 -5.50 3.34
CA ALA A 132 0.63 -6.42 2.19
C ALA A 132 -0.54 -7.42 2.17
N VAL A 133 -0.98 -7.85 3.35
CA VAL A 133 -2.16 -8.72 3.50
C VAL A 133 -3.43 -7.95 3.14
N VAL A 134 -3.52 -6.67 3.53
CA VAL A 134 -4.64 -5.78 3.17
C VAL A 134 -4.76 -5.64 1.65
N ILE A 135 -3.69 -5.25 0.96
CA ILE A 135 -3.73 -5.08 -0.50
C ILE A 135 -3.97 -6.42 -1.22
N GLY A 136 -3.54 -7.54 -0.62
CA GLY A 136 -3.76 -8.87 -1.17
C GLY A 136 -5.24 -9.30 -1.10
N PHE A 137 -5.94 -9.01 0.00
CA PHE A 137 -7.38 -9.24 0.08
C PHE A 137 -8.22 -8.31 -0.80
N ALA A 138 -7.73 -7.10 -1.08
CA ALA A 138 -8.36 -6.16 -2.01
C ALA A 138 -8.17 -6.58 -3.49
N ALA A 139 -7.11 -7.36 -3.78
CA ALA A 139 -6.54 -7.50 -5.12
C ALA A 139 -7.51 -7.91 -6.24
N ALA A 140 -8.55 -8.70 -5.91
CA ALA A 140 -9.54 -9.22 -6.84
C ALA A 140 -10.54 -8.15 -7.34
N ASP A 141 -10.80 -7.14 -6.51
CA ASP A 141 -11.87 -6.15 -6.73
C ASP A 141 -11.32 -4.78 -7.20
N LEU A 142 -9.99 -4.64 -7.30
CA LEU A 142 -9.35 -3.39 -7.69
C LEU A 142 -9.64 -3.00 -9.16
N PRO A 143 -9.82 -1.69 -9.43
CA PRO A 143 -10.05 -1.19 -10.78
C PRO A 143 -8.79 -1.35 -11.66
N PRO A 144 -8.94 -1.36 -13.00
CA PRO A 144 -7.85 -1.60 -13.94
C PRO A 144 -6.73 -0.53 -13.90
N GLN A 145 -7.01 0.64 -13.32
CA GLN A 145 -6.00 1.67 -13.05
C GLN A 145 -4.95 1.22 -12.05
N VAL A 146 -5.25 0.23 -11.18
CA VAL A 146 -4.23 -0.37 -10.34
C VAL A 146 -3.37 -1.30 -11.18
N THR A 147 -2.14 -0.87 -11.47
CA THR A 147 -1.24 -1.59 -12.38
C THR A 147 -0.15 -2.38 -11.66
N ASP A 148 0.15 -2.03 -10.41
CA ASP A 148 1.14 -2.71 -9.58
C ASP A 148 0.67 -2.87 -8.13
N LEU A 149 0.92 -4.06 -7.58
CA LEU A 149 0.86 -4.36 -6.16
C LEU A 149 2.29 -4.64 -5.67
N VAL A 150 2.74 -3.95 -4.63
CA VAL A 150 4.09 -4.09 -4.08
C VAL A 150 4.02 -4.50 -2.62
N ALA A 151 4.53 -5.69 -2.29
CA ALA A 151 4.62 -6.21 -0.93
C ALA A 151 6.03 -6.01 -0.36
N LEU A 152 6.17 -5.19 0.68
CA LEU A 152 7.45 -4.88 1.32
C LEU A 152 7.49 -5.46 2.74
N GLY A 153 8.43 -6.36 3.02
CA GLY A 153 8.57 -7.01 4.32
C GLY A 153 7.30 -7.74 4.74
N ALA A 154 6.67 -8.45 3.81
CA ALA A 154 5.33 -9.01 4.00
C ALA A 154 5.33 -10.41 4.63
N PRO A 155 4.45 -10.70 5.60
CA PRO A 155 4.25 -12.05 6.10
C PRO A 155 3.43 -12.94 5.13
N GLY A 156 2.87 -12.34 4.08
CA GLY A 156 1.95 -12.97 3.12
C GLY A 156 1.07 -11.93 2.44
N MET A 157 0.20 -12.37 1.55
CA MET A 157 -0.81 -11.54 0.87
C MET A 157 -2.23 -12.12 0.95
N GLY A 158 -2.48 -13.08 1.84
CA GLY A 158 -3.79 -13.73 1.97
C GLY A 158 -4.10 -14.75 0.85
N ALA A 159 -3.12 -15.05 0.00
CA ALA A 159 -3.16 -16.05 -1.06
C ALA A 159 -1.87 -16.88 -1.04
N ASP A 160 -1.91 -18.05 -1.69
CA ASP A 160 -0.78 -18.98 -1.74
C ASP A 160 0.12 -18.74 -2.98
N ASP A 161 -0.41 -18.05 -3.99
CA ASP A 161 0.32 -17.60 -5.18
C ASP A 161 -0.36 -16.36 -5.82
N VAL A 162 0.29 -15.78 -6.83
CA VAL A 162 -0.23 -14.63 -7.59
C VAL A 162 -1.56 -14.94 -8.29
N ALA A 163 -1.79 -16.19 -8.73
CA ALA A 163 -3.06 -16.54 -9.38
C ALA A 163 -4.23 -16.51 -8.39
N GLY A 164 -3.99 -16.91 -7.14
CA GLY A 164 -4.94 -16.84 -6.04
C GLY A 164 -5.30 -15.42 -5.58
N LEU A 165 -4.55 -14.39 -5.99
CA LEU A 165 -4.93 -12.99 -5.78
C LEU A 165 -6.03 -12.52 -6.76
N HIS A 166 -6.28 -13.28 -7.83
CA HIS A 166 -7.26 -12.93 -8.87
C HIS A 166 -7.09 -11.52 -9.47
N THR A 167 -5.85 -11.02 -9.50
CA THR A 167 -5.54 -9.66 -9.96
C THR A 167 -4.97 -9.63 -11.37
N ARG A 168 -5.14 -8.49 -12.06
CA ARG A 168 -4.46 -8.18 -13.32
C ARG A 168 -3.20 -7.32 -13.11
N ALA A 169 -3.03 -6.77 -11.91
CA ALA A 169 -1.87 -5.96 -11.57
C ALA A 169 -0.60 -6.83 -11.53
N ARG A 170 0.54 -6.25 -11.85
CA ARG A 170 1.83 -6.92 -11.64
C ARG A 170 2.10 -6.96 -10.13
N VAL A 171 2.52 -8.11 -9.64
CA VAL A 171 2.83 -8.30 -8.22
C VAL A 171 4.34 -8.29 -8.03
N TRP A 172 4.80 -7.43 -7.12
CA TRP A 172 6.20 -7.26 -6.75
C TRP A 172 6.38 -7.54 -5.27
N ALA A 173 7.55 -8.05 -4.90
CA ALA A 173 7.86 -8.36 -3.51
C ALA A 173 9.31 -8.02 -3.15
N ALA A 174 9.52 -7.53 -1.94
CA ALA A 174 10.84 -7.33 -1.37
C ALA A 174 10.88 -7.85 0.07
N GLN A 175 11.92 -8.60 0.41
CA GLN A 175 12.19 -9.04 1.78
C GLN A 175 13.69 -9.02 2.05
N ALA A 176 14.13 -8.14 2.95
CA ALA A 176 15.53 -7.99 3.28
C ALA A 176 16.03 -9.18 4.13
N PRO A 177 17.30 -9.60 3.99
CA PRO A 177 17.82 -10.73 4.73
C PRO A 177 17.79 -10.57 6.26
N ASP A 178 17.88 -9.34 6.75
CA ASP A 178 17.85 -8.96 8.16
C ASP A 178 16.43 -8.61 8.66
N ASP A 179 15.42 -8.69 7.80
CA ASP A 179 14.03 -8.51 8.20
C ASP A 179 13.56 -9.71 9.04
N TRP A 180 13.07 -9.42 10.25
CA TRP A 180 12.55 -10.43 11.18
C TRP A 180 11.30 -11.14 10.63
N ILE A 181 10.60 -10.55 9.65
CA ILE A 181 9.40 -11.15 9.03
C ILE A 181 9.69 -12.52 8.42
N ARG A 182 10.95 -12.80 8.06
CA ARG A 182 11.40 -14.12 7.57
C ARG A 182 11.15 -15.26 8.55
N TRP A 183 10.92 -14.94 9.82
CA TRP A 183 10.64 -15.91 10.87
C TRP A 183 9.14 -16.13 11.11
N VAL A 184 8.27 -15.34 10.47
CA VAL A 184 6.83 -15.57 10.52
C VAL A 184 6.49 -16.74 9.61
N PRO A 185 5.82 -17.80 10.07
CA PRO A 185 5.48 -18.95 9.22
C PRO A 185 4.55 -18.55 8.07
N GLY A 186 4.97 -18.80 6.83
CA GLY A 186 4.18 -18.59 5.60
C GLY A 186 3.15 -19.70 5.35
N ILE A 187 2.21 -19.90 6.28
CA ILE A 187 1.16 -20.92 6.19
C ILE A 187 -0.19 -20.24 6.44
N ARG A 188 -1.26 -20.71 5.77
CA ARG A 188 -2.63 -20.29 6.07
C ARG A 188 -3.53 -21.48 6.37
N ILE A 189 -4.15 -21.49 7.55
CA ILE A 189 -5.16 -22.47 7.96
C ILE A 189 -6.36 -21.70 8.50
N ILE A 190 -7.49 -21.74 7.80
CA ILE A 190 -8.80 -21.17 8.20
C ILE A 190 -8.65 -19.83 8.97
N HIS A 191 -8.46 -18.73 8.24
CA HIS A 191 -8.30 -17.37 8.78
C HIS A 191 -7.07 -17.10 9.65
N LEU A 192 -6.19 -18.09 9.86
CA LEU A 192 -4.95 -17.95 10.59
C LEU A 192 -3.75 -18.06 9.65
N GLY A 193 -2.86 -17.07 9.71
CA GLY A 193 -1.70 -16.91 8.85
C GLY A 193 -2.05 -16.33 7.48
N HIS A 194 -1.01 -15.96 6.71
CA HIS A 194 -1.14 -15.03 5.57
C HIS A 194 -0.82 -15.65 4.21
N GLY A 195 -0.66 -16.97 4.17
CA GLY A 195 -0.27 -17.72 2.97
C GLY A 195 1.25 -17.72 2.79
N VAL A 196 1.68 -18.13 1.60
CA VAL A 196 3.10 -18.19 1.22
C VAL A 196 3.70 -16.77 1.23
N HIS A 197 4.97 -16.66 1.62
CA HIS A 197 5.68 -15.38 1.56
C HIS A 197 5.73 -14.86 0.11
N PRO A 198 5.49 -13.56 -0.15
CA PRO A 198 5.48 -13.04 -1.51
C PRO A 198 6.84 -13.13 -2.21
N THR A 199 7.93 -13.30 -1.46
CA THR A 199 9.28 -13.50 -1.98
C THR A 199 9.65 -14.96 -2.22
N ASP A 200 8.81 -15.91 -1.81
CA ASP A 200 9.01 -17.32 -2.13
C ASP A 200 8.80 -17.52 -3.65
N PRO A 201 9.70 -18.23 -4.35
CA PRO A 201 9.53 -18.54 -5.76
C PRO A 201 8.18 -19.19 -6.09
N SER A 202 7.59 -19.99 -5.19
CA SER A 202 6.29 -20.62 -5.43
C SER A 202 5.13 -19.62 -5.44
N PHE A 203 5.29 -18.45 -4.83
CA PHE A 203 4.26 -17.41 -4.85
C PHE A 203 4.16 -16.74 -6.24
N GLY A 204 5.30 -16.55 -6.92
CA GLY A 204 5.35 -16.05 -8.29
C GLY A 204 5.39 -14.52 -8.46
N ALA A 205 5.68 -13.75 -7.41
CA ALA A 205 5.89 -12.31 -7.53
C ALA A 205 7.25 -11.96 -8.16
N ARG A 206 7.35 -10.74 -8.69
CA ARG A 206 8.60 -10.17 -9.20
C ARG A 206 9.44 -9.63 -8.05
N ILE A 207 10.66 -10.13 -7.88
CA ILE A 207 11.49 -9.77 -6.74
C ILE A 207 12.20 -8.42 -6.96
N LEU A 208 12.09 -7.53 -5.98
CA LEU A 208 12.79 -6.25 -5.93
C LEU A 208 14.12 -6.38 -5.17
N PRO A 209 15.17 -5.63 -5.56
CA PRO A 209 16.47 -5.69 -4.91
C PRO A 209 16.43 -5.05 -3.52
N THR A 210 17.06 -5.67 -2.53
CA THR A 210 17.05 -5.19 -1.12
C THR A 210 18.40 -4.68 -0.63
N GLY A 211 19.35 -4.41 -1.53
CA GLY A 211 20.65 -3.85 -1.16
C GLY A 211 20.49 -2.53 -0.37
N GLY A 212 21.18 -2.40 0.76
CA GLY A 212 21.10 -1.21 1.61
C GLY A 212 19.80 -1.06 2.40
N VAL A 213 18.88 -2.03 2.35
CA VAL A 213 17.76 -2.08 3.29
C VAL A 213 18.29 -2.52 4.66
N VAL A 214 17.85 -1.82 5.71
CA VAL A 214 18.18 -2.16 7.10
C VAL A 214 16.89 -2.35 7.89
N GLY A 215 16.72 -3.54 8.44
CA GLY A 215 15.56 -3.92 9.23
C GLY A 215 14.23 -3.89 8.48
N HIS A 216 13.15 -4.01 9.24
CA HIS A 216 11.80 -4.19 8.70
C HIS A 216 11.22 -2.93 8.05
N ASP A 217 11.60 -1.74 8.52
CA ASP A 217 11.04 -0.46 8.05
C ASP A 217 11.92 0.21 6.97
N GLY A 218 13.06 -0.41 6.63
CA GLY A 218 14.09 0.20 5.80
C GLY A 218 13.86 0.18 4.29
N TYR A 219 12.81 -0.48 3.79
CA TYR A 219 12.62 -0.71 2.35
C TYR A 219 12.58 0.58 1.54
N LEU A 220 11.93 1.63 2.05
CA LEU A 220 11.84 2.94 1.37
C LEU A 220 12.76 3.99 1.99
N SER A 221 13.80 3.58 2.71
CA SER A 221 14.81 4.50 3.21
C SER A 221 15.72 5.02 2.10
N PRO A 222 16.15 6.30 2.15
CA PRO A 222 17.11 6.85 1.18
C PRO A 222 18.36 5.97 1.04
N GLY A 223 18.74 5.69 -0.21
CA GLY A 223 19.91 4.85 -0.52
C GLY A 223 19.62 3.34 -0.60
N SER A 224 18.41 2.88 -0.27
CA SER A 224 18.04 1.48 -0.48
C SER A 224 17.80 1.20 -1.97
N ALA A 225 18.22 0.01 -2.44
CA ALA A 225 17.95 -0.44 -3.79
C ALA A 225 16.45 -0.64 -4.05
N THR A 226 15.68 -1.01 -3.02
CA THR A 226 14.22 -1.15 -3.12
C THR A 226 13.58 0.20 -3.42
N LEU A 227 14.00 1.29 -2.77
CA LEU A 227 13.49 2.63 -3.04
C LEU A 227 13.74 3.03 -4.50
N THR A 228 14.97 2.83 -4.99
CA THR A 228 15.31 3.13 -6.39
C THR A 228 14.46 2.31 -7.37
N ALA A 229 14.27 1.02 -7.10
CA ALA A 229 13.47 0.15 -7.95
C ALA A 229 11.99 0.57 -7.97
N VAL A 230 11.39 0.82 -6.79
CA VAL A 230 9.99 1.27 -6.68
C VAL A 230 9.79 2.65 -7.30
N ALA A 231 10.71 3.60 -7.09
CA ALA A 231 10.66 4.91 -7.73
C ALA A 231 10.65 4.81 -9.27
N SER A 232 11.39 3.83 -9.82
CA SER A 232 11.41 3.56 -11.27
C SER A 232 10.10 2.96 -11.80
N LEU A 233 9.30 2.30 -10.95
CA LEU A 233 7.97 1.82 -11.34
C LEU A 233 7.01 3.00 -11.54
N VAL A 234 7.08 4.00 -10.66
CA VAL A 234 6.10 5.11 -10.58
C VAL A 234 6.50 6.34 -11.38
N GLY A 235 7.74 6.38 -11.90
CA GLY A 235 8.30 7.55 -12.60
C GLY A 235 8.41 7.40 -14.12
N ASN A 236 8.03 6.27 -14.71
CA ASN A 236 8.17 6.04 -16.15
C ASN A 236 6.85 6.35 -16.88
N ASP A 237 6.83 7.46 -17.63
CA ASP A 237 5.76 7.92 -18.56
C ASP A 237 5.46 6.95 -19.73
N THR A 238 5.96 5.71 -19.70
CA THR A 238 5.90 4.73 -20.82
C THR A 238 5.26 3.42 -20.38
N ARG A 239 4.00 3.50 -19.92
CA ARG A 239 3.17 2.34 -19.63
C ARG A 239 1.91 2.33 -20.47
#